data_AF-A0A936LF97-F1
#
_entry.id   AF-A0A936LF97-F1
#
_cell.length_a   1.000
_cell.length_b   1.000
_cell.length_c   1.000
_cell.angle_alpha   90.00
_cell.angle_beta   90.00
_cell.angle_gamma   90.00
#
_symmetry.space_group_name_H-M   'P 1'
#
loop_
_entity.id
_entity.type
_entity.pdbx_description
1 polymer ?
#
loop_
_entity_poly.entity_id
_entity_poly.type
_entity_poly.pdbx_seq_one_letter_code
_entity_poly.pdbx_strand_id
1 'polypeptide(L)'
;MLFLPVVGWNATHDWASFAKQFGRLVPEHAVTLRYLGELIGGQIGLLNPLLTPFVVWGFAAALKRGWRNRDAGLLLVPLTSAPFLLYSVVHAMHDRVQGNWLATLYPGLAVLAAWASMEAEAAAPRLRRVAQVLFTVAVWAGLTTALAVYVYLAMPVAPLLGRHDPSAQMRGWPELAQTVAAMADRNGAAWVATTKHQTTGQLAWALGDRLPVIQLTDPIRYVHLAAPPPEVLREPAIYVELERRAADGAALEVWFRDVQPMGVIERSVAGRTLARYSVWRVNALSEKSLATLTKRRDNER
;
A
#
# COMPACT_ATOMS: atom_id res chain seq x y z
N MET A 1 30.02 -1.32 -7.28
CA MET A 1 29.98 0.15 -7.28
C MET A 1 28.56 0.70 -7.09
N LEU A 2 27.52 0.13 -7.73
CA LEU A 2 26.13 0.65 -7.66
C LEU A 2 25.55 0.86 -6.23
N PHE A 3 25.89 -0.02 -5.27
CA PHE A 3 25.31 0.03 -3.91
C PHE A 3 26.17 0.77 -2.88
N LEU A 4 27.39 1.18 -3.24
CA LEU A 4 28.30 1.86 -2.31
C LEU A 4 27.72 3.15 -1.71
N PRO A 5 26.99 4.01 -2.46
CA PRO A 5 26.38 5.20 -1.87
C PRO A 5 25.37 4.88 -0.77
N VAL A 6 24.56 3.82 -0.94
CA VAL A 6 23.55 3.41 0.05
C VAL A 6 24.22 2.90 1.32
N VAL A 7 25.29 2.09 1.17
CA VAL A 7 26.06 1.57 2.30
C VAL A 7 26.79 2.70 3.03
N GLY A 8 27.45 3.59 2.30
CA GLY A 8 28.18 4.72 2.86
C GLY A 8 27.26 5.67 3.64
N TRP A 9 26.10 6.03 3.08
CA TRP A 9 25.13 6.86 3.79
C TRP A 9 24.61 6.18 5.06
N ASN A 10 24.26 4.89 4.99
CA ASN A 10 23.79 4.17 6.18
C ASN A 10 24.88 4.06 7.26
N ALA A 11 26.14 3.86 6.88
CA ALA A 11 27.25 3.80 7.82
C ALA A 11 27.45 5.10 8.63
N THR A 12 27.08 6.25 8.06
CA THR A 12 27.14 7.55 8.76
C THR A 12 25.82 7.99 9.39
N HIS A 13 24.75 7.20 9.24
CA HIS A 13 23.40 7.51 9.75
C HIS A 13 22.81 6.33 10.54
N ASP A 14 23.63 5.73 11.42
CA ASP A 14 23.23 4.66 12.35
C ASP A 14 22.53 3.46 11.68
N TRP A 15 22.88 3.20 10.42
CA TRP A 15 22.23 2.17 9.60
C TRP A 15 20.71 2.29 9.51
N ALA A 16 20.18 3.52 9.62
CA ALA A 16 18.76 3.80 9.82
C ALA A 16 17.85 3.10 8.79
N SER A 17 18.24 3.04 7.51
CA SER A 17 17.44 2.35 6.51
C SER A 17 17.45 0.84 6.72
N PHE A 18 18.62 0.24 6.98
CA PHE A 18 18.73 -1.19 7.22
C PHE A 18 18.04 -1.61 8.52
N ALA A 19 18.21 -0.87 9.61
CA ALA A 19 17.48 -1.10 10.85
C ALA A 19 15.96 -1.12 10.61
N LYS A 20 15.45 -0.18 9.80
CA LYS A 20 14.03 -0.11 9.45
C LYS A 20 13.56 -1.26 8.55
N GLN A 21 14.36 -1.65 7.55
CA GLN A 21 13.98 -2.74 6.64
C GLN A 21 14.06 -4.11 7.33
N PHE A 22 15.13 -4.37 8.09
CA PHE A 22 15.35 -5.63 8.79
C PHE A 22 14.56 -5.75 10.08
N GLY A 23 14.11 -4.65 10.69
CA GLY A 23 13.18 -4.70 11.82
C GLY A 23 11.88 -5.46 11.51
N ARG A 24 11.48 -5.55 10.24
CA ARG A 24 10.33 -6.34 9.78
C ARG A 24 10.60 -7.85 9.67
N LEU A 25 11.86 -8.28 9.80
CA LEU A 25 12.24 -9.70 9.78
C LEU A 25 12.12 -10.36 11.15
N VAL A 26 12.02 -9.58 12.23
CA VAL A 26 11.85 -10.12 13.58
C VAL A 26 10.39 -10.58 13.69
N PRO A 27 10.11 -11.90 13.81
CA PRO A 27 8.74 -12.37 13.88
C PRO A 27 8.10 -11.89 15.18
N GLU A 28 7.14 -10.98 15.08
CA GLU A 28 6.30 -10.60 16.24
C GLU A 28 5.21 -11.66 16.51
N HIS A 29 4.94 -12.52 15.52
CA HIS A 29 3.88 -13.52 15.53
C HIS A 29 4.42 -14.94 15.36
N ALA A 30 3.68 -15.92 15.88
CA ALA A 30 3.99 -17.33 15.70
C ALA A 30 3.88 -17.76 14.23
N VAL A 31 4.60 -18.83 13.88
CA VAL A 31 4.56 -19.43 12.54
C VAL A 31 3.12 -19.85 12.20
N THR A 32 2.65 -19.46 11.00
CA THR A 32 1.31 -19.74 10.48
C THR A 32 1.35 -20.02 8.98
N LEU A 33 0.52 -20.95 8.51
CA LEU A 33 0.35 -21.24 7.07
C LEU A 33 -0.77 -20.41 6.42
N ARG A 34 -1.52 -19.65 7.22
CA ARG A 34 -2.62 -18.82 6.72
C ARG A 34 -2.16 -17.85 5.64
N TYR A 35 -1.11 -17.08 5.93
CA TYR A 35 -0.64 -16.07 4.98
C TYR A 35 0.06 -16.67 3.76
N LEU A 36 0.59 -17.89 3.87
CA LEU A 36 1.08 -18.65 2.72
C LEU A 36 -0.07 -19.01 1.77
N GLY A 37 -1.20 -19.47 2.30
CA GLY A 37 -2.42 -19.71 1.52
C GLY A 37 -2.95 -18.43 0.87
N GLU A 38 -2.97 -17.31 1.61
CA GLU A 38 -3.34 -15.99 1.08
C GLU A 38 -2.38 -15.53 -0.03
N LEU A 39 -1.07 -15.77 0.12
CA LEU A 39 -0.06 -15.45 -0.89
C LEU A 39 -0.29 -16.27 -2.16
N ILE A 40 -0.38 -17.59 -2.06
CA ILE A 40 -0.54 -18.48 -3.22
C ILE A 40 -1.86 -18.17 -3.92
N GLY A 41 -2.98 -18.17 -3.20
CA GLY A 41 -4.30 -17.86 -3.78
C GLY A 41 -4.36 -16.45 -4.38
N GLY A 42 -3.75 -15.47 -3.70
CA GLY A 42 -3.64 -14.10 -4.19
C GLY A 42 -2.86 -14.00 -5.49
N GLN A 43 -1.71 -14.68 -5.62
CA GLN A 43 -0.92 -14.67 -6.85
C GLN A 43 -1.61 -15.41 -8.00
N ILE A 44 -2.28 -16.53 -7.74
CA ILE A 44 -3.08 -17.23 -8.76
C ILE A 44 -4.19 -16.31 -9.29
N GLY A 45 -4.88 -15.62 -8.39
CA GLY A 45 -5.93 -14.66 -8.75
C GLY A 45 -5.37 -13.47 -9.57
N LEU A 46 -4.28 -12.87 -9.12
CA LEU A 46 -3.66 -11.70 -9.76
C LEU A 46 -3.01 -12.00 -11.11
N LEU A 47 -2.36 -13.16 -11.26
CA LEU A 47 -1.77 -13.60 -12.53
C LEU A 47 -2.82 -14.07 -13.54
N ASN A 48 -4.07 -14.29 -13.13
CA ASN A 48 -5.09 -15.10 -13.79
C ASN A 48 -4.83 -16.62 -13.64
N PRO A 49 -5.80 -17.41 -13.12
CA PRO A 49 -5.70 -18.86 -12.99
C PRO A 49 -5.32 -19.59 -14.29
N LEU A 50 -5.71 -19.05 -15.46
CA LEU A 50 -5.40 -19.65 -16.76
C LEU A 50 -3.94 -19.45 -17.19
N LEU A 51 -3.31 -18.34 -16.78
CA LEU A 51 -1.93 -18.04 -17.12
C LEU A 51 -0.94 -18.68 -16.12
N THR A 52 -1.39 -18.91 -14.89
CA THR A 52 -0.59 -19.46 -13.80
C THR A 52 0.16 -20.76 -14.18
N PRO A 53 -0.44 -21.77 -14.83
CA PRO A 53 0.29 -22.98 -15.22
C PRO A 53 1.47 -22.70 -16.17
N PHE A 54 1.32 -21.75 -17.09
CA PHE A 54 2.40 -21.36 -18.00
C PHE A 54 3.53 -20.65 -17.27
N VAL A 55 3.22 -19.81 -16.28
CA VAL A 55 4.22 -19.16 -15.42
C VAL A 55 4.99 -20.20 -14.61
N VAL A 56 4.29 -21.11 -13.92
CA VAL A 56 4.92 -22.13 -13.07
C VAL A 56 5.79 -23.06 -13.91
N TRP A 57 5.28 -23.54 -15.04
CA TRP A 57 6.03 -24.40 -15.93
C TRP A 57 7.21 -23.67 -16.58
N GLY A 58 7.00 -22.45 -17.08
CA GLY A 58 8.06 -21.62 -17.67
C GLY A 58 9.19 -21.36 -16.69
N PHE A 59 8.86 -20.99 -15.45
CA PHE A 59 9.86 -20.79 -14.40
C PHE A 59 10.66 -22.06 -14.11
N ALA A 60 9.99 -23.19 -13.88
CA ALA A 60 10.65 -24.46 -13.57
C ALA A 60 11.49 -24.98 -14.75
N ALA A 61 10.97 -24.89 -15.98
CA ALA A 61 11.65 -25.32 -17.18
C ALA A 61 12.85 -24.44 -17.52
N ALA A 62 12.73 -23.12 -17.39
CA ALA A 62 13.82 -22.17 -17.60
C ALA A 62 14.95 -22.38 -16.58
N LEU A 63 14.61 -22.56 -15.30
CA LEU A 63 15.60 -22.86 -14.26
C LEU A 63 16.32 -24.19 -14.53
N LYS A 64 15.57 -25.26 -14.83
CA LYS A 64 16.14 -26.60 -15.08
C LYS A 64 17.02 -26.64 -16.34
N ARG A 65 16.53 -26.10 -17.47
CA ARG A 65 17.27 -26.10 -18.74
C ARG A 65 18.42 -25.11 -18.72
N GLY A 66 18.18 -23.92 -18.18
CA GLY A 66 19.20 -22.90 -17.98
C GLY A 66 20.38 -23.44 -17.17
N TRP A 67 20.09 -24.14 -16.07
CA TRP A 67 21.14 -24.77 -15.27
C TRP A 67 21.87 -25.89 -16.01
N ARG A 68 21.12 -26.83 -16.62
CA ARG A 68 21.68 -27.98 -17.35
C ARG A 68 22.55 -27.55 -18.54
N ASN A 69 22.11 -26.56 -19.29
CA ASN A 69 22.75 -26.10 -20.53
C ASN A 69 23.69 -24.91 -20.32
N ARG A 70 23.79 -24.40 -19.08
CA ARG A 70 24.51 -23.16 -18.74
C ARG A 70 24.06 -21.95 -19.57
N ASP A 71 22.76 -21.88 -19.84
CA ASP A 71 22.14 -20.79 -20.57
C ASP A 71 21.78 -19.66 -19.60
N ALA A 72 22.63 -18.63 -19.59
CA ALA A 72 22.46 -17.47 -18.73
C ALA A 72 21.18 -16.68 -19.05
N GLY A 73 20.72 -16.68 -20.30
CA GLY A 73 19.50 -15.99 -20.72
C GLY A 73 18.26 -16.60 -20.07
N LEU A 74 18.14 -17.94 -20.11
CA LEU A 74 17.06 -18.66 -19.43
C LEU A 74 17.13 -18.56 -17.90
N LEU A 75 18.33 -18.45 -17.35
CA LEU A 75 18.53 -18.32 -15.90
C LEU A 75 18.23 -16.92 -15.35
N LEU A 76 18.24 -15.89 -16.20
CA LEU A 76 18.14 -14.50 -15.75
C LEU A 76 16.89 -14.27 -14.89
N VAL A 77 15.70 -14.49 -15.44
CA VAL A 77 14.44 -14.22 -14.71
C VAL A 77 14.28 -15.10 -13.47
N PRO A 78 14.50 -16.43 -13.52
CA PRO A 78 14.40 -17.27 -12.33
C PRO A 78 15.37 -16.86 -11.22
N LEU A 79 16.65 -16.60 -11.55
CA LEU A 79 17.66 -16.27 -10.54
C LEU A 79 17.50 -14.86 -9.97
N THR A 80 17.03 -13.89 -10.76
CA THR A 80 16.74 -12.54 -10.23
C THR A 80 15.45 -12.50 -9.42
N SER A 81 14.50 -13.39 -9.68
CA SER A 81 13.22 -13.44 -8.95
C SER A 81 13.28 -14.30 -7.69
N ALA A 82 14.11 -15.35 -7.67
CA ALA A 82 14.16 -16.35 -6.60
C ALA A 82 14.42 -15.76 -5.20
N PRO A 83 15.35 -14.80 -4.98
CA PRO A 83 15.55 -14.23 -3.65
C PRO A 83 14.30 -13.54 -3.10
N PHE A 84 13.58 -12.78 -3.95
CA PHE A 84 12.37 -12.07 -3.52
C PHE A 84 11.18 -13.02 -3.30
N LEU A 85 11.05 -14.06 -4.14
CA LEU A 85 10.08 -15.14 -3.94
C LEU A 85 10.35 -15.90 -2.63
N LEU A 86 11.60 -16.27 -2.37
CA LEU A 86 12.00 -16.95 -1.14
C LEU A 86 11.70 -16.08 0.09
N TYR A 87 12.10 -14.82 0.05
CA TYR A 87 11.77 -13.86 1.09
C TYR A 87 10.26 -13.78 1.34
N SER A 88 9.46 -13.69 0.28
CA SER A 88 8.00 -13.58 0.40
C SER A 88 7.38 -14.85 0.99
N VAL A 89 7.87 -16.03 0.63
CA VAL A 89 7.40 -17.30 1.22
C VAL A 89 7.75 -17.35 2.70
N VAL A 90 8.98 -17.02 3.09
CA VAL A 90 9.42 -17.00 4.49
C VAL A 90 8.65 -15.95 5.30
N HIS A 91 8.42 -14.77 4.72
CA HIS A 91 7.65 -13.71 5.36
C HIS A 91 6.19 -14.11 5.54
N ALA A 92 5.59 -14.78 4.54
CA ALA A 92 4.25 -15.35 4.59
C ALA A 92 4.08 -16.48 5.62
N MET A 93 5.16 -16.92 6.29
CA MET A 93 5.05 -17.83 7.42
C MET A 93 4.76 -17.11 8.74
N HIS A 94 4.87 -15.79 8.84
CA HIS A 94 4.63 -15.05 10.08
C HIS A 94 3.82 -13.76 9.89
N ASP A 95 3.80 -13.17 8.69
CA ASP A 95 3.03 -11.97 8.40
C ASP A 95 2.48 -11.97 6.96
N ARG A 96 1.54 -11.07 6.68
CA ARG A 96 0.84 -11.00 5.41
C ARG A 96 1.67 -10.30 4.34
N VAL A 97 2.04 -11.04 3.31
CA VAL A 97 2.53 -10.46 2.05
C VAL A 97 1.33 -9.97 1.23
N GLN A 98 1.21 -8.66 1.02
CA GLN A 98 0.15 -8.13 0.18
C GLN A 98 0.37 -8.55 -1.28
N GLY A 99 -0.72 -8.88 -1.99
CA GLY A 99 -0.63 -9.45 -3.33
C GLY A 99 0.17 -8.59 -4.33
N ASN A 100 0.10 -7.27 -4.18
CA ASN A 100 0.82 -6.31 -5.01
C ASN A 100 2.35 -6.30 -4.77
N TRP A 101 2.87 -6.90 -3.70
CA TRP A 101 4.31 -6.94 -3.44
C TRP A 101 5.07 -7.65 -4.56
N LEU A 102 4.52 -8.75 -5.07
CA LEU A 102 5.13 -9.54 -6.14
C LEU A 102 4.89 -8.97 -7.55
N ALA A 103 4.19 -7.83 -7.68
CA ALA A 103 3.88 -7.23 -8.98
C ALA A 103 5.13 -6.88 -9.80
N THR A 104 6.25 -6.57 -9.12
CA THR A 104 7.55 -6.31 -9.78
C THR A 104 8.11 -7.51 -10.53
N LEU A 105 7.67 -8.73 -10.19
CA LEU A 105 8.07 -9.95 -10.87
C LEU A 105 7.24 -10.22 -12.14
N TYR A 106 6.05 -9.63 -12.24
CA TYR A 106 5.08 -9.98 -13.28
C TYR A 106 5.58 -9.81 -14.71
N PRO A 107 6.37 -8.76 -15.06
CA PRO A 107 6.95 -8.67 -16.41
C PRO A 107 7.84 -9.87 -16.75
N GLY A 108 8.72 -10.28 -15.82
CA GLY A 108 9.57 -11.45 -16.01
C GLY A 108 8.77 -12.75 -16.07
N LEU A 109 7.77 -12.91 -15.21
CA LEU A 109 6.89 -14.07 -15.21
C LEU A 109 6.05 -14.15 -16.50
N ALA A 110 5.64 -13.02 -17.08
CA ALA A 110 4.94 -12.96 -18.36
C ALA A 110 5.85 -13.41 -19.52
N VAL A 111 7.12 -12.98 -19.52
CA VAL A 111 8.12 -13.47 -20.49
C VAL A 111 8.31 -14.97 -20.37
N LEU A 112 8.43 -15.51 -19.15
CA LEU A 112 8.54 -16.95 -18.93
C LEU A 112 7.29 -17.72 -19.38
N ALA A 113 6.10 -17.16 -19.17
CA ALA A 113 4.84 -17.77 -19.62
C ALA A 113 4.75 -17.81 -21.15
N ALA A 114 5.16 -16.73 -21.83
CA ALA A 114 5.22 -16.68 -23.29
C ALA A 114 6.27 -17.63 -23.86
N TRP A 115 7.47 -17.67 -23.27
CA TRP A 115 8.49 -18.64 -23.64
C TRP A 115 8.00 -20.07 -23.45
N ALA A 116 7.33 -20.37 -22.34
CA ALA A 116 6.73 -21.68 -22.09
C ALA A 116 5.71 -22.06 -23.17
N SER A 117 4.83 -21.13 -23.58
CA SER A 117 3.85 -21.43 -24.62
C SER A 117 4.50 -21.74 -25.98
N MET A 118 5.63 -21.11 -26.31
CA MET A 118 6.43 -21.43 -27.50
C MET A 118 7.11 -22.79 -27.38
N GLU A 119 7.62 -23.16 -26.21
CA GLU A 119 8.23 -24.48 -26.00
C GLU A 119 7.20 -25.62 -26.08
N ALA A 120 5.93 -25.34 -25.75
CA ALA A 120 4.84 -26.30 -25.95
C ALA A 120 4.61 -26.62 -27.43
N GLU A 121 5.14 -25.81 -28.35
CA GLU A 121 5.04 -26.05 -29.79
C GLU A 121 5.88 -27.24 -30.26
N ALA A 122 6.89 -27.63 -29.49
CA ALA A 122 7.69 -28.83 -29.74
C ALA A 122 6.97 -30.13 -29.33
N ALA A 123 5.77 -30.04 -28.73
CA ALA A 123 4.97 -31.19 -28.33
C ALA A 123 4.13 -31.78 -29.48
N ALA A 124 3.47 -32.91 -29.23
CA ALA A 124 2.57 -33.55 -30.20
C ALA A 124 1.51 -32.55 -30.74
N PRO A 125 1.08 -32.65 -32.02
CA PRO A 125 0.25 -31.62 -32.66
C PRO A 125 -1.05 -31.26 -31.93
N ARG A 126 -1.67 -32.25 -31.26
CA ARG A 126 -2.87 -32.04 -30.43
C ARG A 126 -2.57 -31.22 -29.18
N LEU A 127 -1.50 -31.56 -28.46
CA LEU A 127 -1.10 -30.87 -27.23
C LEU A 127 -0.65 -29.44 -27.52
N ARG A 128 0.08 -29.22 -28.63
CA ARG A 128 0.42 -27.88 -29.13
C ARG A 128 -0.81 -27.01 -29.32
N ARG A 129 -1.82 -27.52 -30.06
CA ARG A 129 -3.04 -26.76 -30.35
C ARG A 129 -3.78 -26.40 -29.07
N VAL A 130 -3.89 -27.33 -28.12
CA VAL A 130 -4.52 -27.08 -26.82
C VAL A 130 -3.76 -26.00 -26.03
N ALA A 131 -2.43 -26.11 -25.94
CA ALA A 131 -1.61 -25.12 -25.23
C ALA A 131 -1.73 -23.71 -25.85
N GLN A 132 -1.70 -23.59 -27.18
CA GLN A 132 -1.86 -22.32 -27.88
C GLN A 132 -3.24 -21.70 -27.66
N VAL A 133 -4.31 -22.50 -27.71
CA VAL A 133 -5.68 -22.04 -27.41
C VAL A 133 -5.78 -21.58 -25.96
N LEU A 134 -5.31 -22.39 -25.01
CA LEU A 134 -5.36 -22.05 -23.58
C LEU A 134 -4.56 -20.78 -23.27
N PHE A 135 -3.36 -20.64 -23.85
CA PHE A 135 -2.54 -19.44 -23.68
C PHE A 135 -3.22 -18.20 -24.27
N THR A 136 -3.77 -18.31 -25.49
CA THR A 136 -4.52 -17.23 -26.14
C THR A 136 -5.73 -16.81 -25.31
N VAL A 137 -6.50 -17.77 -24.80
CA VAL A 137 -7.63 -17.51 -23.90
C VAL A 137 -7.15 -16.86 -22.60
N ALA A 138 -6.05 -17.33 -22.01
CA ALA A 138 -5.48 -16.74 -20.79
C ALA A 138 -5.10 -15.27 -20.98
N VAL A 139 -4.44 -14.94 -22.11
CA VAL A 139 -4.05 -13.57 -22.45
C VAL A 139 -5.28 -12.69 -22.64
N TRP A 140 -6.24 -13.10 -23.48
CA TRP A 140 -7.45 -12.30 -23.72
C TRP A 140 -8.32 -12.17 -22.47
N ALA A 141 -8.44 -13.21 -21.65
CA ALA A 141 -9.11 -13.14 -20.37
C ALA A 141 -8.43 -12.12 -19.45
N GLY A 142 -7.09 -12.16 -19.34
CA GLY A 142 -6.33 -11.20 -18.55
C GLY A 142 -6.50 -9.76 -19.03
N LEU A 143 -6.37 -9.51 -20.33
CA LEU A 143 -6.57 -8.18 -20.92
C LEU A 143 -8.00 -7.66 -20.73
N THR A 144 -9.00 -8.53 -20.93
CA THR A 144 -10.41 -8.17 -20.74
C THR A 144 -10.71 -7.86 -19.28
N THR A 145 -10.20 -8.67 -18.34
CA THR A 145 -10.34 -8.41 -16.91
C THR A 145 -9.65 -7.10 -16.52
N ALA A 146 -8.43 -6.85 -16.99
CA ALA A 146 -7.72 -5.60 -16.73
C ALA A 146 -8.50 -4.38 -17.26
N LEU A 147 -8.99 -4.44 -18.50
CA LEU A 147 -9.80 -3.39 -19.09
C LEU A 147 -11.09 -3.17 -18.29
N ALA A 148 -11.79 -4.24 -17.93
CA ALA A 148 -13.01 -4.16 -17.12
C ALA A 148 -12.75 -3.50 -15.76
N VAL A 149 -11.63 -3.83 -15.11
CA VAL A 149 -11.21 -3.20 -13.85
C VAL A 149 -10.90 -1.71 -14.06
N TYR A 150 -10.18 -1.33 -15.11
CA TYR A 150 -9.90 0.09 -15.40
C TYR A 150 -11.17 0.88 -15.69
N VAL A 151 -12.07 0.34 -16.51
CA VAL A 151 -13.38 0.95 -16.79
C VAL A 151 -14.18 1.10 -15.49
N TYR A 152 -14.21 0.07 -14.65
CA TYR A 152 -14.87 0.11 -13.35
C TYR A 152 -14.29 1.18 -12.40
N LEU A 153 -12.96 1.34 -12.39
CA LEU A 153 -12.28 2.35 -11.58
C LEU A 153 -12.56 3.78 -12.07
N ALA A 154 -12.74 3.98 -13.37
CA ALA A 154 -13.05 5.27 -13.97
C ALA A 154 -14.52 5.70 -13.79
N MET A 155 -15.42 4.75 -13.51
CA MET A 155 -16.84 5.04 -13.31
C MET A 155 -17.11 5.66 -11.92
N PRO A 156 -17.95 6.72 -11.82
CA PRO A 156 -18.36 7.34 -10.56
C PRO A 156 -19.48 6.52 -9.88
N VAL A 157 -19.33 5.20 -9.81
CA VAL A 157 -20.32 4.28 -9.25
C VAL A 157 -19.99 3.92 -7.81
N ALA A 158 -21.03 3.58 -7.05
CA ALA A 158 -20.83 3.01 -5.72
C ALA A 158 -20.08 1.68 -5.84
N PRO A 159 -19.14 1.37 -4.92
CA PRO A 159 -18.40 0.14 -4.97
C PRO A 159 -19.32 -1.10 -4.93
N LEU A 160 -19.13 -2.02 -5.87
CA LEU A 160 -19.95 -3.22 -6.05
C LEU A 160 -19.90 -4.12 -4.80
N LEU A 161 -18.72 -4.26 -4.20
CA LEU A 161 -18.50 -5.07 -3.00
C LEU A 161 -18.52 -4.22 -1.71
N GLY A 162 -19.09 -3.01 -1.77
CA GLY A 162 -19.15 -2.09 -0.64
C GLY A 162 -17.77 -1.82 -0.03
N ARG A 163 -17.65 -1.97 1.30
CA ARG A 163 -16.38 -1.78 2.02
C ARG A 163 -15.29 -2.81 1.70
N HIS A 164 -15.66 -3.97 1.15
CA HIS A 164 -14.72 -5.04 0.78
C HIS A 164 -14.14 -4.84 -0.62
N ASP A 165 -14.67 -3.87 -1.35
CA ASP A 165 -14.12 -3.47 -2.63
C ASP A 165 -12.78 -2.72 -2.44
N PRO A 166 -11.67 -3.19 -3.05
CA PRO A 166 -10.39 -2.48 -2.97
C PRO A 166 -10.46 -1.03 -3.46
N SER A 167 -11.32 -0.74 -4.44
CA SER A 167 -11.50 0.60 -4.98
C SER A 167 -12.31 1.53 -4.07
N ALA A 168 -12.97 1.01 -3.02
CA ALA A 168 -13.66 1.84 -2.03
C ALA A 168 -12.70 2.80 -1.32
N GLN A 169 -11.42 2.45 -1.18
CA GLN A 169 -10.43 3.36 -0.61
C GLN A 169 -10.21 4.60 -1.47
N MET A 170 -10.43 4.55 -2.78
CA MET A 170 -10.13 5.64 -3.71
C MET A 170 -11.28 6.64 -3.88
N ARG A 171 -12.47 6.37 -3.31
CA ARG A 171 -13.69 7.15 -3.56
C ARG A 171 -14.22 7.85 -2.30
N GLY A 172 -15.03 8.88 -2.51
CA GLY A 172 -15.77 9.61 -1.46
C GLY A 172 -14.94 10.63 -0.66
N TRP A 173 -13.69 10.88 -1.06
CA TRP A 173 -12.81 11.82 -0.35
C TRP A 173 -13.20 13.29 -0.51
N PRO A 174 -13.63 13.78 -1.71
CA PRO A 174 -14.07 15.16 -1.86
C PRO A 174 -15.26 15.51 -0.95
N GLU A 175 -16.25 14.62 -0.84
CA GLU A 175 -17.44 14.80 -0.01
C GLU A 175 -17.09 14.79 1.49
N LEU A 176 -16.21 13.86 1.90
CA LEU A 176 -15.68 13.82 3.26
C LEU A 176 -14.91 15.10 3.59
N ALA A 177 -14.05 15.58 2.70
CA ALA A 177 -13.28 16.81 2.87
C ALA A 177 -14.18 18.03 3.00
N GLN A 178 -15.25 18.13 2.20
CA GLN A 178 -16.24 19.21 2.34
C GLN A 178 -16.92 19.18 3.72
N THR A 179 -17.26 18.00 4.22
CA THR A 179 -17.87 17.84 5.55
C THR A 179 -16.88 18.22 6.66
N VAL A 180 -15.62 17.76 6.56
CA VAL A 180 -14.56 18.13 7.50
C VAL A 180 -14.32 19.63 7.50
N ALA A 181 -14.25 20.27 6.33
CA ALA A 181 -14.06 21.70 6.22
C ALA A 181 -15.23 22.50 6.80
N ALA A 182 -16.47 22.10 6.51
CA ALA A 182 -17.65 22.72 7.11
C ALA A 182 -17.69 22.54 8.64
N MET A 183 -17.22 21.41 9.16
CA MET A 183 -17.06 21.21 10.60
C MET A 183 -15.98 22.11 11.18
N ALA A 184 -14.84 22.26 10.51
CA ALA A 184 -13.77 23.15 10.93
C ALA A 184 -14.24 24.61 10.98
N ASP A 185 -14.91 25.09 9.93
CA ASP A 185 -15.47 26.45 9.86
C ASP A 185 -16.44 26.73 11.01
N ARG A 186 -17.36 25.80 11.31
CA ARG A 186 -18.34 25.94 12.40
C ARG A 186 -17.73 25.91 13.80
N ASN A 187 -16.52 25.38 13.95
CA ASN A 187 -15.89 25.16 15.26
C ASN A 187 -14.62 26.00 15.46
N GLY A 188 -14.35 26.91 14.53
CA GLY A 188 -13.17 27.79 14.56
C GLY A 188 -11.86 27.03 14.50
N ALA A 189 -11.81 25.91 13.77
CA ALA A 189 -10.59 25.13 13.64
C ALA A 189 -9.79 25.55 12.40
N ALA A 190 -8.51 25.83 12.59
CA ALA A 190 -7.61 26.30 11.53
C ALA A 190 -6.87 25.17 10.81
N TRP A 191 -6.94 23.94 11.31
CA TRP A 191 -6.23 22.79 10.74
C TRP A 191 -6.88 21.45 11.11
N VAL A 192 -6.44 20.38 10.43
CA VAL A 192 -6.94 19.01 10.65
C VAL A 192 -5.83 18.14 11.23
N ALA A 193 -6.11 17.55 12.39
CA ALA A 193 -5.23 16.58 13.04
C ALA A 193 -5.60 15.14 12.62
N THR A 194 -4.60 14.29 12.37
CA THR A 194 -4.78 12.87 12.02
C THR A 194 -3.73 12.01 12.70
N THR A 195 -3.92 10.69 12.76
CA THR A 195 -2.92 9.76 13.36
C THR A 195 -2.45 8.67 12.41
N LYS A 196 -3.03 8.56 11.20
CA LYS A 196 -2.60 7.61 10.18
C LYS A 196 -2.35 8.30 8.85
N HIS A 197 -1.17 8.07 8.28
CA HIS A 197 -0.72 8.61 7.00
C HIS A 197 -1.72 8.40 5.84
N GLN A 198 -2.51 7.32 5.88
CA GLN A 198 -3.54 7.04 4.88
C GLN A 198 -4.64 8.11 4.90
N THR A 199 -5.13 8.47 6.08
CA THR A 199 -6.13 9.53 6.28
C THR A 199 -5.49 10.90 6.05
N THR A 200 -4.28 11.11 6.56
CA THR A 200 -3.52 12.36 6.37
C THR A 200 -3.36 12.68 4.89
N GLY A 201 -2.82 11.75 4.08
CA GLY A 201 -2.54 12.01 2.67
C GLY A 201 -3.80 12.25 1.84
N GLN A 202 -4.87 11.50 2.11
CA GLN A 202 -6.12 11.63 1.38
C GLN A 202 -6.86 12.94 1.71
N LEU A 203 -6.92 13.32 2.99
CA LEU A 203 -7.50 14.59 3.40
C LEU A 203 -6.64 15.77 2.96
N ALA A 204 -5.31 15.68 3.07
CA ALA A 204 -4.40 16.73 2.60
C ALA A 204 -4.61 17.01 1.11
N TRP A 205 -4.71 15.95 0.30
CA TRP A 205 -4.99 16.07 -1.12
C TRP A 205 -6.38 16.68 -1.39
N ALA A 206 -7.42 16.19 -0.71
CA ALA A 206 -8.79 16.61 -0.98
C ALA A 206 -9.14 18.01 -0.43
N LEU A 207 -8.48 18.45 0.65
CA LEU A 207 -8.63 19.80 1.20
C LEU A 207 -7.75 20.82 0.49
N GLY A 208 -6.61 20.39 -0.08
CA GLY A 208 -5.66 21.28 -0.74
C GLY A 208 -5.24 22.42 0.19
N ASP A 209 -5.25 23.64 -0.34
CA ASP A 209 -4.86 24.85 0.40
C ASP A 209 -5.94 25.35 1.39
N ARG A 210 -7.12 24.72 1.44
CA ARG A 210 -8.22 25.17 2.31
C ARG A 210 -7.90 24.98 3.78
N LEU A 211 -7.35 23.82 4.15
CA LEU A 211 -7.02 23.47 5.53
C LEU A 211 -5.78 22.58 5.57
N PRO A 212 -4.73 22.98 6.32
CA PRO A 212 -3.56 22.13 6.48
C PRO A 212 -3.92 20.86 7.27
N VAL A 213 -3.41 19.72 6.82
CA VAL A 213 -3.63 18.41 7.45
C VAL A 213 -2.32 17.88 8.00
N ILE A 214 -2.29 17.61 9.30
CA ILE A 214 -1.06 17.29 10.03
C ILE A 214 -1.24 15.95 10.75
N GLN A 215 -0.34 15.01 10.47
CA GLN A 215 -0.26 13.77 11.23
C GLN A 215 0.49 14.02 12.54
N LEU A 216 -0.12 13.63 13.66
CA LEU A 216 0.47 13.75 15.00
C LEU A 216 1.58 12.71 15.22
N THR A 217 1.35 11.49 14.75
CA THR A 217 2.24 10.34 14.93
C THR A 217 3.21 10.17 13.75
N ASP A 218 4.22 9.32 13.92
CA ASP A 218 5.24 9.00 12.91
C ASP A 218 5.84 10.25 12.20
N PRO A 219 6.31 11.28 12.91
CA PRO A 219 6.76 12.53 12.30
C PRO A 219 7.91 12.30 11.29
N ILE A 220 8.68 11.22 11.47
CA ILE A 220 9.73 10.77 10.53
C ILE A 220 9.24 10.60 9.09
N ARG A 221 7.94 10.37 8.86
CA ARG A 221 7.35 10.26 7.51
C ARG A 221 7.40 11.58 6.74
N TYR A 222 7.44 12.71 7.43
CA TYR A 222 7.26 14.04 6.85
C TYR A 222 8.47 14.95 7.02
N VAL A 223 9.63 14.42 7.42
CA VAL A 223 10.87 15.20 7.62
C VAL A 223 11.41 15.84 6.34
N HIS A 224 11.01 15.30 5.18
CA HIS A 224 11.36 15.85 3.87
C HIS A 224 10.47 17.04 3.45
N LEU A 225 9.47 17.40 4.27
CA LEU A 225 8.58 18.54 4.05
C LEU A 225 8.90 19.66 5.05
N ALA A 226 8.47 20.88 4.72
CA ALA A 226 8.53 21.99 5.66
C ALA A 226 7.79 21.65 6.97
N ALA A 227 8.36 22.08 8.09
CA ALA A 227 7.70 21.97 9.39
C ALA A 227 6.38 22.77 9.37
N PRO A 228 5.29 22.26 9.97
CA PRO A 228 4.08 23.04 10.13
C PRO A 228 4.36 24.30 10.95
N PRO A 229 3.81 25.47 10.57
CA PRO A 229 4.04 26.70 11.31
C PRO A 229 3.48 26.60 12.75
N PRO A 230 4.27 26.95 13.79
CA PRO A 230 3.83 26.88 15.18
C PRO A 230 2.55 27.68 15.48
N GLU A 231 2.34 28.79 14.79
CA GLU A 231 1.15 29.62 14.88
C GLU A 231 -0.11 28.85 14.49
N VAL A 232 -0.08 28.07 13.40
CA VAL A 232 -1.20 27.23 12.98
C VAL A 232 -1.47 26.13 13.99
N LEU A 233 -0.42 25.51 14.53
CA LEU A 233 -0.53 24.41 15.51
C LEU A 233 -1.13 24.84 16.86
N ARG A 234 -1.10 26.13 17.18
CA ARG A 234 -1.69 26.70 18.40
C ARG A 234 -3.17 27.00 18.28
N GLU A 235 -3.67 27.14 17.05
CA GLU A 235 -5.10 27.30 16.78
C GLU A 235 -5.85 25.98 17.01
N PRO A 236 -7.18 26.04 17.24
CA PRO A 236 -8.00 24.83 17.36
C PRO A 236 -7.91 23.97 16.09
N ALA A 237 -8.04 22.66 16.26
CA ALA A 237 -8.03 21.68 15.18
C ALA A 237 -9.27 20.80 15.20
N ILE A 238 -9.61 20.24 14.04
CA ILE A 238 -10.50 19.08 13.98
C ILE A 238 -9.63 17.83 13.84
N TYR A 239 -9.72 16.92 14.81
CA TYR A 239 -9.15 15.60 14.66
C TYR A 239 -10.11 14.69 13.89
N VAL A 240 -9.61 14.02 12.84
CA VAL A 240 -10.38 13.12 11.98
C VAL A 240 -9.61 11.83 11.76
N GLU A 241 -10.19 10.70 12.10
CA GLU A 241 -9.58 9.39 11.83
C GLU A 241 -10.63 8.30 11.62
N LEU A 242 -10.27 7.27 10.85
CA LEU A 242 -11.12 6.11 10.63
C LEU A 242 -11.51 5.50 11.98
N GLU A 243 -12.81 5.34 12.24
CA GLU A 243 -13.38 5.02 13.57
C GLU A 243 -12.66 3.85 14.27
N ARG A 244 -12.42 2.75 13.54
CA ARG A 244 -11.72 1.56 14.06
C ARG A 244 -10.22 1.74 14.34
N ARG A 245 -9.65 2.90 14.04
CA ARG A 245 -8.24 3.27 14.20
C ARG A 245 -8.05 4.59 14.93
N ALA A 246 -9.14 5.27 15.28
CA ALA A 246 -9.09 6.56 15.91
C ALA A 246 -8.51 6.43 17.32
N ALA A 247 -7.63 7.36 17.69
CA ALA A 247 -7.34 7.64 19.09
C ALA A 247 -8.65 7.98 19.82
N ASP A 248 -8.79 7.44 21.03
CA ASP A 248 -9.84 7.84 21.96
C ASP A 248 -9.49 9.19 22.63
N GLY A 249 -10.40 9.70 23.45
CA GLY A 249 -10.20 10.96 24.16
C GLY A 249 -8.91 10.97 24.99
N ALA A 250 -8.66 9.91 25.75
CA ALA A 250 -7.46 9.79 26.60
C ALA A 250 -6.15 9.81 25.80
N ALA A 251 -6.12 9.14 24.64
CA ALA A 251 -4.96 9.18 23.75
C ALA A 251 -4.78 10.57 23.10
N LEU A 252 -5.86 11.32 22.85
CA LEU A 252 -5.79 12.70 22.36
C LEU A 252 -5.37 13.69 23.44
N GLU A 253 -5.72 13.44 24.71
CA GLU A 253 -5.31 14.26 25.87
C GLU A 253 -3.78 14.25 26.10
N VAL A 254 -3.08 13.24 25.56
CA VAL A 254 -1.60 13.25 25.51
C VAL A 254 -1.07 14.40 24.65
N TRP A 255 -1.84 14.84 23.65
CA TRP A 255 -1.47 15.88 22.70
C TRP A 255 -2.06 17.23 23.06
N PHE A 256 -3.32 17.25 23.48
CA PHE A 256 -4.16 18.44 23.61
C PHE A 256 -4.74 18.56 25.02
N ARG A 257 -4.96 19.78 25.51
CA ARG A 257 -5.61 20.00 26.81
C ARG A 257 -7.13 20.05 26.75
N ASP A 258 -7.69 20.46 25.61
CA ASP A 258 -9.14 20.53 25.37
C ASP A 258 -9.49 19.54 24.26
N VAL A 259 -10.27 18.52 24.59
CA VAL A 259 -10.65 17.42 23.69
C VAL A 259 -12.16 17.22 23.82
N GLN A 260 -12.90 17.50 22.75
CA GLN A 260 -14.36 17.44 22.75
C GLN A 260 -14.86 16.55 21.60
N PRO A 261 -15.67 15.51 21.89
CA PRO A 261 -16.22 14.65 20.85
C PRO A 261 -17.22 15.42 20.00
N MET A 262 -17.11 15.30 18.67
CA MET A 262 -18.04 15.91 17.72
C MET A 262 -18.93 14.89 17.01
N GLY A 263 -18.72 13.61 17.28
CA GLY A 263 -19.48 12.50 16.70
C GLY A 263 -18.74 11.79 15.56
N VAL A 264 -19.50 11.19 14.67
CA VAL A 264 -18.99 10.36 13.57
C VAL A 264 -19.52 10.90 12.24
N ILE A 265 -18.63 11.02 11.26
CA ILE A 265 -18.99 11.36 9.88
C ILE A 265 -18.77 10.17 8.96
N GLU A 266 -19.52 10.15 7.86
CA GLU A 266 -19.49 9.07 6.90
C GLU A 266 -18.81 9.49 5.62
N ARG A 267 -17.91 8.63 5.14
CA ARG A 267 -17.40 8.70 3.77
C ARG A 267 -18.28 7.83 2.90
N SER A 268 -19.07 8.44 2.03
CA SER A 268 -20.05 7.76 1.19
C SER A 268 -19.85 8.09 -0.29
N VAL A 269 -20.41 7.23 -1.16
CA VAL A 269 -20.45 7.44 -2.62
C VAL A 269 -21.82 6.98 -3.10
N ALA A 270 -22.51 7.85 -3.84
CA ALA A 270 -23.87 7.59 -4.35
C ALA A 270 -24.82 7.02 -3.26
N GLY A 271 -24.80 7.63 -2.07
CA GLY A 271 -25.65 7.25 -0.95
C GLY A 271 -25.23 5.99 -0.18
N ARG A 272 -24.15 5.30 -0.58
CA ARG A 272 -23.62 4.14 0.16
C ARG A 272 -22.44 4.52 1.04
N THR A 273 -22.53 4.22 2.33
CA THR A 273 -21.47 4.42 3.32
C THR A 273 -20.32 3.43 3.09
N LEU A 274 -19.11 3.96 2.89
CA LEU A 274 -17.88 3.17 2.69
C LEU A 274 -17.06 3.03 3.97
N ALA A 275 -17.02 4.10 4.76
CA ALA A 275 -16.25 4.15 6.01
C ALA A 275 -16.83 5.23 6.94
N ARG A 276 -16.58 5.05 8.24
CA ARG A 276 -16.97 5.97 9.31
C ARG A 276 -15.72 6.56 9.94
N TYR A 277 -15.75 7.85 10.23
CA TYR A 277 -14.63 8.61 10.80
C TYR A 277 -15.07 9.28 12.09
N SER A 278 -14.30 9.06 13.15
CA SER A 278 -14.51 9.75 14.42
C SER A 278 -13.95 11.16 14.32
N VAL A 279 -14.71 12.13 14.82
CA VAL A 279 -14.37 13.54 14.77
C VAL A 279 -14.34 14.13 16.18
N TRP A 280 -13.28 14.87 16.47
CA TRP A 280 -13.10 15.57 17.73
C TRP A 280 -12.65 17.00 17.47
N ARG A 281 -13.12 17.95 18.26
CA ARG A 281 -12.50 19.26 18.37
C ARG A 281 -11.38 19.16 19.38
N VAL A 282 -10.18 19.56 18.99
CA VAL A 282 -9.00 19.51 19.84
C VAL A 282 -8.31 20.87 19.85
N ASN A 283 -7.81 21.28 21.02
CA ASN A 283 -7.18 22.59 21.16
C ASN A 283 -6.09 22.57 22.25
N ALA A 284 -5.29 23.63 22.31
CA ALA A 284 -4.22 23.82 23.27
C ALA A 284 -3.23 22.65 23.25
N LEU A 285 -2.56 22.49 22.10
CA LEU A 285 -1.49 21.52 21.92
C LEU A 285 -0.41 21.73 23.00
N SER A 286 0.02 20.65 23.65
CA SER A 286 1.06 20.75 24.69
C SER A 286 2.38 21.26 24.11
N GLU A 287 3.17 22.02 24.88
CA GLU A 287 4.48 22.52 24.42
C GLU A 287 5.43 21.39 23.97
N LYS A 288 5.37 20.24 24.65
CA LYS A 288 6.12 19.04 24.27
C LYS A 288 5.68 18.52 22.89
N SER A 289 4.37 18.47 22.65
CA SER A 289 3.80 18.02 21.38
C SER A 289 4.07 19.03 20.25
N LEU A 290 3.97 20.32 20.54
CA LEU A 290 4.33 21.40 19.61
C LEU A 290 5.78 21.26 19.16
N ALA A 291 6.72 21.15 20.11
CA ALA A 291 8.14 20.94 19.81
C ALA A 291 8.38 19.67 18.96
N THR A 292 7.65 18.60 19.24
CA THR A 292 7.75 17.34 18.47
C THR A 292 7.32 17.53 17.01
N LEU A 293 6.27 18.31 16.76
CA LEU A 293 5.76 18.56 15.40
C LEU A 293 6.59 19.59 14.62
N THR A 294 7.25 20.53 15.31
CA THR A 294 8.03 21.61 14.69
C THR A 294 9.50 21.27 14.47
N LYS A 295 10.07 20.29 15.19
CA LYS A 295 11.48 19.85 15.06
C LYS A 295 11.85 19.22 13.70
N ARG A 296 10.97 19.26 12.70
CA ARG A 296 11.12 18.55 11.41
C ARG A 296 12.34 18.97 10.56
N ARG A 297 13.13 20.00 10.95
CA ARG A 297 14.18 20.58 10.11
C ARG A 297 15.61 20.62 10.71
N ASP A 298 15.82 20.22 11.96
CA ASP A 298 17.09 20.51 12.65
C ASP A 298 18.23 19.49 12.42
N ASN A 299 17.99 18.40 11.69
CA ASN A 299 18.98 17.31 11.51
C ASN A 299 19.73 17.33 10.16
N GLU A 300 19.70 18.44 9.40
CA GLU A 300 20.47 18.59 8.15
C GLU A 300 21.51 19.71 8.21
N ARG A 301 22.28 19.80 9.30
CA ARG A 301 23.56 20.52 9.32
C ARG A 301 24.70 19.61 9.74
#